data_AF-A0A6I5RJL7-F1
#
_entry.id   AF-A0A6I5RJL7-F1
#
_cell.length_a   1.000
_cell.length_b   1.000
_cell.length_c   1.000
_cell.angle_alpha   90.00
_cell.angle_beta   90.00
_cell.angle_gamma   90.00
#
_symmetry.space_group_name_H-M   'P 1'
#
loop_
_entity.id
_entity.type
_entity.pdbx_description
1 polymer ?
#
loop_
_entity_poly.entity_id
_entity_poly.type
_entity_poly.pdbx_seq_one_letter_code
_entity_poly.pdbx_strand_id
1 'polypeptide(L)'
;MLYCPNPTCQTLNDDGHRFCQRCGTFLPHRYLWAAEIATPPSIDALLGDRYWHKGQGIFLDTLPGYPPSTDIEDIPSIVYAYLRLAEKRLHLPLVYDLITDESHPAEHPIVLLEEAAIWQPGQVFTDGNGSKAQPSFTGVLLLPSIQDLWTRVSGRRQLFWLWQIASLWQSLADEDVATTLLTPDLIRVEGGLVRLLELRLDLPDTPPTLADLGALWHSWLAKANPDIDPN
;
A
#
# COMPACT_ATOMS: atom_id res chain seq x y z
N MET A 1 2.26 18.75 9.16
CA MET A 1 2.29 19.01 10.63
C MET A 1 1.67 17.83 11.36
N LEU A 2 2.15 17.50 12.56
CA LEU A 2 1.79 16.32 13.33
C LEU A 2 1.57 16.66 14.81
N TYR A 3 0.42 16.31 15.37
CA TYR A 3 0.12 16.53 16.79
C TYR A 3 0.80 15.49 17.67
N CYS A 4 1.35 15.95 18.80
CA CYS A 4 1.94 15.06 19.80
C CYS A 4 0.88 14.10 20.36
N PRO A 5 1.12 12.77 20.39
CA PRO A 5 0.14 11.81 20.90
C PRO A 5 -0.02 11.84 22.42
N ASN A 6 0.86 12.55 23.14
CA ASN A 6 0.72 12.72 24.59
C ASN A 6 -0.51 13.60 24.89
N PRO A 7 -1.55 13.07 25.58
CA PRO A 7 -2.79 13.78 25.82
C PRO A 7 -2.63 15.05 26.68
N THR A 8 -1.56 15.16 27.47
CA THR A 8 -1.30 16.38 28.26
C THR A 8 -0.49 17.43 27.49
N CYS A 9 0.07 17.09 26.32
CA CYS A 9 0.94 17.99 25.56
C CYS A 9 0.29 18.49 24.28
N GLN A 10 -0.15 17.57 23.41
CA GLN A 10 -0.86 17.81 22.14
C GLN A 10 -0.28 18.95 21.29
N THR A 11 1.02 19.21 21.41
CA THR A 11 1.67 20.30 20.71
C THR A 11 1.88 19.89 19.26
N LEU A 12 1.63 20.83 18.34
CA LEU A 12 1.85 20.64 16.91
C LEU A 12 3.35 20.65 16.60
N ASN A 13 3.82 19.72 15.77
CA ASN A 13 5.21 19.59 15.36
C ASN A 13 5.30 19.51 13.83
N ASP A 14 6.46 19.86 13.29
CA ASP A 14 6.83 19.54 11.91
C ASP A 14 6.98 18.02 11.71
N ASP A 15 6.64 17.49 10.54
CA ASP A 15 6.71 16.05 10.23
C ASP A 15 8.13 15.53 9.94
N GLY A 16 9.15 16.41 9.99
CA GLY A 16 10.55 16.00 10.03
C GLY A 16 11.03 15.59 11.43
N HIS A 17 10.27 15.89 12.50
CA HIS A 17 10.70 15.64 13.87
C HIS A 17 10.26 14.27 14.39
N ARG A 18 11.22 13.47 14.88
CA ARG A 18 10.94 12.15 15.50
C ARG A 18 10.41 12.23 16.93
N PHE A 19 10.64 13.35 17.61
CA PHE A 19 10.23 13.58 18.99
C PHE A 19 9.59 14.95 19.12
N CYS A 20 8.57 15.05 19.98
CA CYS A 20 7.88 16.31 20.24
C CYS A 20 8.85 17.34 20.79
N GLN A 21 8.88 18.52 20.18
CA GLN A 21 9.80 19.59 20.56
C GLN A 21 9.52 20.18 21.94
N ARG A 22 8.32 19.94 22.50
CA ARG A 22 7.92 20.44 23.82
C ARG A 22 8.12 19.43 24.95
N CYS A 23 7.74 18.17 24.76
CA CYS A 23 7.73 17.17 25.85
C CYS A 23 8.63 15.95 25.59
N GLY A 24 9.26 15.84 24.42
CA GLY A 24 10.14 14.73 24.08
C GLY A 24 9.44 13.40 23.76
N THR A 25 8.10 13.33 23.82
CA THR A 25 7.35 12.14 23.41
C THR A 25 7.63 11.79 21.95
N PHE A 26 7.85 10.52 21.64
CA PHE A 26 8.00 10.04 20.25
C PHE A 26 6.79 10.43 19.41
N LEU A 27 7.03 10.81 18.15
CA LEU A 27 6.01 11.20 17.19
C LEU A 27 5.82 10.07 16.15
N PRO A 28 4.74 9.27 16.25
CA PRO A 28 4.45 8.24 15.27
C PRO A 28 4.14 8.86 13.91
N HIS A 29 4.92 8.52 12.89
CA HIS A 29 4.65 8.90 11.50
C HIS A 29 3.94 7.75 10.81
N ARG A 30 2.61 7.73 10.88
CA ARG A 30 1.80 6.70 10.24
C ARG A 30 1.38 7.20 8.86
N TYR A 31 2.10 6.73 7.84
CA TYR A 31 1.75 6.96 6.44
C TYR A 31 0.76 5.90 5.96
N LEU A 32 -0.28 6.35 5.29
CA LEU A 32 -1.43 5.57 4.86
C LEU A 32 -1.60 5.69 3.35
N TRP A 33 -2.07 4.62 2.73
CA TRP A 33 -2.53 4.64 1.34
C TRP A 33 -4.03 4.86 1.30
N ALA A 34 -4.51 5.77 0.46
CA ALA A 34 -5.94 5.93 0.21
C ALA A 34 -6.37 5.10 -0.99
N ALA A 35 -7.05 3.99 -0.72
CA ALA A 35 -7.45 3.05 -1.77
C ALA A 35 -8.55 3.63 -2.65
N GLU A 36 -8.41 3.40 -3.96
CA GLU A 36 -9.38 3.80 -4.99
C GLU A 36 -9.77 5.29 -5.01
N ILE A 37 -8.97 6.18 -4.42
CA ILE A 37 -9.28 7.61 -4.42
C ILE A 37 -9.13 8.21 -5.82
N ALA A 38 -10.26 8.50 -6.48
CA ALA A 38 -10.25 9.00 -7.86
C ALA A 38 -9.69 10.41 -7.96
N THR A 39 -10.07 11.29 -7.02
CA THR A 39 -9.61 12.69 -6.98
C THR A 39 -9.15 13.01 -5.57
N PRO A 40 -7.87 12.76 -5.23
CA PRO A 40 -7.35 13.15 -3.93
C PRO A 40 -7.39 14.69 -3.79
N PRO A 41 -7.50 15.21 -2.56
CA PRO A 41 -7.38 16.64 -2.33
C PRO A 41 -6.00 17.14 -2.79
N SER A 42 -5.82 18.47 -2.88
CA SER A 42 -4.52 19.04 -3.27
C SER A 42 -3.40 18.55 -2.35
N ILE A 43 -2.16 18.53 -2.85
CA ILE A 43 -1.00 18.27 -1.99
C ILE A 43 -1.01 19.27 -0.83
N ASP A 44 -0.64 18.79 0.35
CA ASP A 44 -0.67 19.50 1.62
C ASP A 44 -2.06 19.83 2.20
N ALA A 45 -3.15 19.46 1.52
CA ALA A 45 -4.50 19.54 2.08
C ALA A 45 -4.83 18.34 2.99
N LEU A 46 -5.87 18.47 3.81
CA LEU A 46 -6.39 17.41 4.68
C LEU A 46 -7.52 16.65 3.99
N LEU A 47 -7.57 15.33 4.21
CA LEU A 47 -8.69 14.45 3.96
C LEU A 47 -9.33 14.10 5.32
N GLY A 48 -10.67 14.22 5.41
CA GLY A 48 -11.41 13.94 6.64
C GLY A 48 -10.93 14.74 7.86
N ASP A 49 -10.47 15.98 7.65
CA ASP A 49 -9.89 16.89 8.67
C ASP A 49 -8.73 16.32 9.50
N ARG A 50 -8.13 15.21 9.06
CA ARG A 50 -7.12 14.46 9.84
C ARG A 50 -5.93 14.01 9.01
N TYR A 51 -6.14 13.62 7.78
CA TYR A 51 -5.15 12.91 6.98
C TYR A 51 -4.48 13.87 6.00
N TRP A 52 -3.20 14.17 6.21
CA TRP A 52 -2.50 15.18 5.43
C TRP A 52 -1.87 14.60 4.16
N HIS A 53 -2.26 15.11 3.00
CA HIS A 53 -1.86 14.58 1.70
C HIS A 53 -0.39 14.88 1.39
N LYS A 54 0.44 13.83 1.29
CA LYS A 54 1.88 13.88 0.99
C LYS A 54 2.20 13.69 -0.50
N GLY A 55 1.19 13.45 -1.33
CA GLY A 55 1.31 13.20 -2.77
C GLY A 55 1.12 11.72 -3.14
N GLN A 56 0.86 11.46 -4.43
CA GLN A 56 0.65 10.12 -5.00
C GLN A 56 -0.48 9.29 -4.36
N GLY A 57 -1.36 9.86 -3.52
CA GLY A 57 -2.36 9.10 -2.75
C GLY A 57 -1.85 8.63 -1.37
N ILE A 58 -0.68 9.12 -0.93
CA ILE A 58 -0.13 8.86 0.39
C ILE A 58 -0.56 9.96 1.36
N PHE A 59 -1.03 9.57 2.54
CA PHE A 59 -1.49 10.48 3.59
C PHE A 59 -0.73 10.24 4.89
N LEU A 60 -0.49 11.29 5.68
CA LEU A 60 0.05 11.20 7.04
C LEU A 60 -1.10 11.41 8.05
N ASP A 61 -1.27 10.48 8.99
CA ASP A 61 -2.17 10.72 10.13
C ASP A 61 -1.60 11.83 11.02
N THR A 62 -2.31 12.96 11.10
CA THR A 62 -1.87 14.12 11.90
C THR A 62 -2.26 14.02 13.37
N LEU A 63 -3.14 13.08 13.73
CA LEU A 63 -3.72 12.91 15.07
C LEU A 63 -3.48 11.48 15.63
N PRO A 64 -2.24 10.97 15.67
CA PRO A 64 -1.96 9.59 16.06
C PRO A 64 -2.27 9.28 17.54
N GLY A 65 -2.52 10.31 18.36
CA GLY A 65 -2.95 10.15 19.76
C GLY A 65 -4.44 9.86 19.93
N TYR A 66 -5.22 9.94 18.86
CA TYR A 66 -6.65 9.69 18.86
C TYR A 66 -6.97 8.48 17.98
N PRO A 67 -7.94 7.63 18.37
CA PRO A 67 -8.39 6.54 17.51
C PRO A 67 -8.96 7.10 16.19
N PRO A 68 -8.85 6.38 15.07
CA PRO A 68 -9.62 6.62 13.85
C PRO A 68 -11.11 6.86 14.15
N SER A 69 -11.75 7.74 13.37
CA SER A 69 -13.12 8.20 13.64
C SER A 69 -14.18 7.30 13.01
N THR A 70 -13.89 6.00 12.85
CA THR A 70 -14.70 5.07 12.05
C THR A 70 -16.07 4.83 12.70
N ASP A 71 -17.05 5.66 12.35
CA ASP A 71 -18.47 5.50 12.67
C ASP A 71 -19.19 5.04 11.39
N ILE A 72 -19.14 3.73 11.10
CA ILE A 72 -19.82 3.14 9.94
C ILE A 72 -20.76 2.05 10.43
N GLU A 73 -22.02 2.14 10.00
CA GLU A 73 -23.09 1.19 10.35
C GLU A 73 -22.92 -0.14 9.57
N ASP A 74 -22.56 -0.06 8.28
CA ASP A 74 -22.36 -1.21 7.39
C ASP A 74 -20.92 -1.29 6.87
N ILE A 75 -20.23 -2.39 7.20
CA ILE A 75 -18.85 -2.62 6.74
C ILE A 75 -18.87 -2.95 5.23
N PRO A 76 -18.16 -2.20 4.37
CA PRO A 76 -18.09 -2.48 2.94
C PRO A 76 -17.49 -3.86 2.61
N SER A 77 -17.93 -4.50 1.53
CA SER A 77 -17.45 -5.83 1.10
C SER A 77 -15.93 -5.91 0.98
N ILE A 78 -15.28 -4.87 0.44
CA ILE A 78 -13.82 -4.81 0.30
C ILE A 78 -13.10 -4.88 1.65
N VAL A 79 -13.70 -4.36 2.72
CA VAL A 79 -13.13 -4.40 4.07
C VAL A 79 -13.15 -5.84 4.62
N TYR A 80 -14.20 -6.62 4.33
CA TYR A 80 -14.23 -8.03 4.70
C TYR A 80 -13.12 -8.83 4.04
N ALA A 81 -12.79 -8.55 2.78
CA ALA A 81 -11.67 -9.20 2.10
C ALA A 81 -10.34 -8.96 2.82
N TYR A 82 -10.05 -7.71 3.23
CA TYR A 82 -8.86 -7.42 4.03
C TYR A 82 -8.84 -8.14 5.38
N LEU A 83 -9.99 -8.16 6.08
CA LEU A 83 -10.08 -8.81 7.39
C LEU A 83 -9.86 -10.33 7.32
N ARG A 84 -10.40 -10.97 6.28
CA ARG A 84 -10.24 -12.42 6.05
C ARG A 84 -8.85 -12.81 5.56
N LEU A 85 -8.16 -11.90 4.88
CA LEU A 85 -6.78 -12.07 4.39
C LEU A 85 -5.71 -11.56 5.38
N ALA A 86 -6.08 -11.27 6.63
CA ALA A 86 -5.17 -10.68 7.61
C ALA A 86 -3.93 -11.56 7.90
N GLU A 87 -4.03 -12.89 7.76
CA GLU A 87 -2.90 -13.81 7.88
C GLU A 87 -1.84 -13.64 6.77
N LYS A 88 -2.21 -12.98 5.67
CA LYS A 88 -1.34 -12.65 4.55
C LYS A 88 -0.71 -11.26 4.67
N ARG A 89 -0.80 -10.57 5.81
CA ARG A 89 -0.29 -9.19 6.06
C ARG A 89 1.16 -8.90 5.66
N LEU A 90 1.98 -9.93 5.45
CA LEU A 90 3.31 -9.73 4.87
C LEU A 90 3.22 -9.17 3.43
N HIS A 91 2.19 -9.58 2.69
CA HIS A 91 1.94 -9.20 1.31
C HIS A 91 0.85 -8.14 1.16
N LEU A 92 -0.05 -7.97 2.13
CA LEU A 92 -1.19 -7.06 2.03
C LEU A 92 -1.14 -5.94 3.07
N PRO A 93 -1.64 -4.74 2.73
CA PRO A 93 -1.91 -3.72 3.74
C PRO A 93 -3.10 -4.10 4.63
N LEU A 94 -3.30 -3.32 5.68
CA LEU A 94 -4.39 -3.47 6.64
C LEU A 94 -5.30 -2.24 6.61
N VAL A 95 -6.60 -2.44 6.84
CA VAL A 95 -7.55 -1.33 6.98
C VAL A 95 -7.26 -0.57 8.26
N TYR A 96 -7.11 0.75 8.14
CA TYR A 96 -6.81 1.66 9.23
C TYR A 96 -8.00 2.55 9.59
N ASP A 97 -8.60 3.19 8.59
CA ASP A 97 -9.77 4.05 8.76
C ASP A 97 -10.61 4.05 7.48
N LEU A 98 -11.83 4.53 7.57
CA LEU A 98 -12.78 4.67 6.49
C LEU A 98 -13.29 6.11 6.48
N ILE A 99 -13.04 6.83 5.38
CA ILE A 99 -13.50 8.22 5.24
C ILE A 99 -14.78 8.25 4.43
N THR A 100 -15.81 8.83 5.03
CA THR A 100 -17.10 9.10 4.40
C THR A 100 -17.42 10.59 4.43
N ASP A 101 -17.85 11.14 3.30
CA ASP A 101 -18.33 12.52 3.17
C ASP A 101 -19.37 12.61 2.03
N GLU A 102 -19.81 13.82 1.66
CA GLU A 102 -20.75 14.02 0.55
C GLU A 102 -20.24 13.48 -0.79
N SER A 103 -18.91 13.43 -0.99
CA SER A 103 -18.27 12.90 -2.19
C SER A 103 -17.98 11.39 -2.10
N HIS A 104 -17.92 10.85 -0.89
CA HIS A 104 -17.60 9.45 -0.59
C HIS A 104 -18.65 8.88 0.37
N PRO A 105 -19.82 8.45 -0.12
CA PRO A 105 -20.88 7.93 0.73
C PRO A 105 -20.47 6.63 1.44
N ALA A 106 -21.20 6.22 2.47
CA ALA A 106 -20.86 5.04 3.29
C ALA A 106 -20.80 3.72 2.50
N GLU A 107 -21.51 3.62 1.37
CA GLU A 107 -21.44 2.47 0.45
C GLU A 107 -20.11 2.40 -0.32
N HIS A 108 -19.45 3.55 -0.49
CA HIS A 108 -18.19 3.71 -1.23
C HIS A 108 -17.24 4.64 -0.47
N PRO A 109 -16.81 4.26 0.76
CA PRO A 109 -15.89 5.09 1.53
C PRO A 109 -14.49 5.02 0.93
N ILE A 110 -13.67 6.04 1.20
CA ILE A 110 -12.23 5.90 0.98
C ILE A 110 -11.69 4.98 2.07
N VAL A 111 -11.07 3.88 1.67
CA VAL A 111 -10.39 2.98 2.59
C VAL A 111 -8.96 3.44 2.79
N LEU A 112 -8.63 3.88 4.01
CA LEU A 112 -7.26 4.19 4.38
C LEU A 112 -6.56 2.94 4.88
N LEU A 113 -5.39 2.67 4.30
CA LEU A 113 -4.64 1.44 4.49
C LEU A 113 -3.30 1.73 5.19
N GLU A 114 -3.06 1.06 6.31
CA GLU A 114 -1.74 1.04 6.96
C GLU A 114 -0.90 -0.16 6.50
N GLU A 115 0.40 -0.10 6.81
CA GLU A 115 1.40 -1.07 6.34
C GLU A 115 1.43 -1.25 4.81
N ALA A 116 0.88 -0.31 4.05
CA ALA A 116 0.91 -0.31 2.59
C ALA A 116 2.33 -0.27 2.04
N ALA A 117 2.45 -0.60 0.75
CA ALA A 117 3.71 -0.64 0.01
C ALA A 117 4.30 0.76 -0.22
N ILE A 118 4.62 1.45 0.87
CA ILE A 118 5.13 2.81 0.96
C ILE A 118 6.52 2.74 1.61
N TRP A 119 7.49 3.34 0.95
CA TRP A 119 8.80 3.61 1.54
C TRP A 119 8.75 4.84 2.43
N GLN A 120 9.32 4.72 3.63
CA GLN A 120 9.37 5.78 4.64
C GLN A 120 10.81 6.22 4.94
N PRO A 121 11.05 7.51 5.26
CA PRO A 121 12.35 8.00 5.69
C PRO A 121 12.93 7.19 6.85
N GLY A 122 14.19 6.75 6.68
CA GLY A 122 14.89 5.92 7.67
C GLY A 122 14.74 4.42 7.47
N GLN A 123 13.86 3.95 6.58
CA GLN A 123 13.87 2.55 6.12
C GLN A 123 15.04 2.33 5.15
N VAL A 124 15.75 1.21 5.33
CA VAL A 124 16.80 0.79 4.40
C VAL A 124 16.13 0.26 3.14
N PHE A 125 16.30 0.97 2.02
CA PHE A 125 15.87 0.45 0.73
C PHE A 125 16.82 -0.67 0.31
N THR A 126 16.30 -1.88 0.15
CA THR A 126 16.98 -2.95 -0.57
C THR A 126 16.46 -2.98 -1.99
N ASP A 127 17.34 -2.76 -2.97
CA ASP A 127 16.98 -2.99 -4.36
C ASP A 127 16.58 -4.47 -4.58
N GLY A 128 15.97 -4.75 -5.73
CA GLY A 128 15.57 -6.13 -6.08
C GLY A 128 16.75 -7.12 -6.14
N ASN A 129 17.99 -6.65 -6.15
CA ASN A 129 19.21 -7.47 -6.12
C ASN A 129 19.77 -7.68 -4.71
N GLY A 130 19.17 -7.07 -3.68
CA GLY A 130 19.62 -7.14 -2.29
C GLY A 130 20.72 -6.13 -1.95
N SER A 131 21.06 -5.21 -2.86
CA SER A 131 21.94 -4.09 -2.56
C SER A 131 21.17 -3.08 -1.70
N LYS A 132 21.78 -2.66 -0.60
CA LYS A 132 21.23 -1.59 0.23
C LYS A 132 21.59 -0.26 -0.42
N ALA A 133 20.59 0.52 -0.82
CA ALA A 133 20.76 1.92 -1.17
C ALA A 133 20.03 2.76 -0.13
N GLN A 134 20.62 3.88 0.28
CA GLN A 134 19.84 4.93 0.94
C GLN A 134 19.40 5.90 -0.16
N PRO A 135 18.08 6.07 -0.38
CA PRO A 135 17.62 7.13 -1.27
C PRO A 135 18.13 8.48 -0.76
N SER A 136 18.57 9.34 -1.67
CA SER A 136 18.86 10.75 -1.36
C SER A 136 17.58 11.56 -1.06
N PHE A 137 16.42 10.93 -1.22
CA PHE A 137 15.10 11.51 -1.01
C PHE A 137 14.70 11.41 0.46
N THR A 138 14.20 12.51 1.02
CA THR A 138 13.82 12.62 2.44
C THR A 138 12.31 12.57 2.68
N GLY A 139 11.50 12.40 1.62
CA GLY A 139 10.04 12.30 1.72
C GLY A 139 9.53 10.85 1.74
N VAL A 140 8.25 10.66 1.45
CA VAL A 140 7.64 9.33 1.27
C VAL A 140 7.33 9.07 -0.20
N LEU A 141 7.43 7.81 -0.62
CA LEU A 141 7.04 7.38 -1.96
C LEU A 141 6.51 5.94 -1.93
N LEU A 142 5.80 5.54 -2.97
CA LEU A 142 5.44 4.13 -3.16
C LEU A 142 6.71 3.28 -3.36
N LEU A 143 6.68 2.05 -2.87
CA LEU A 143 7.65 1.05 -3.29
C LEU A 143 7.59 0.87 -4.82
N PRO A 144 8.71 0.51 -5.46
CA PRO A 144 8.73 0.30 -6.91
C PRO A 144 7.74 -0.79 -7.30
N SER A 145 7.11 -0.63 -8.46
CA SER A 145 6.32 -1.70 -9.05
C SER A 145 7.23 -2.86 -9.42
N ILE A 146 6.67 -4.06 -9.55
CA ILE A 146 7.39 -5.21 -10.08
C ILE A 146 7.96 -4.92 -11.47
N GLN A 147 7.23 -4.14 -12.29
CA GLN A 147 7.65 -3.79 -13.65
C GLN A 147 8.87 -2.85 -13.68
N ASP A 148 8.97 -1.91 -12.73
CA ASP A 148 10.10 -0.98 -12.62
C ASP A 148 11.43 -1.70 -12.43
N LEU A 149 11.40 -2.82 -11.70
CA LEU A 149 12.59 -3.60 -11.37
C LEU A 149 12.74 -4.88 -12.18
N TRP A 150 11.73 -5.31 -12.93
CA TRP A 150 11.69 -6.59 -13.63
C TRP A 150 12.97 -6.85 -14.43
N THR A 151 13.38 -5.94 -15.31
CA THR A 151 14.57 -6.09 -16.18
C THR A 151 15.90 -5.95 -15.44
N ARG A 152 15.88 -5.48 -14.19
CA ARG A 152 17.09 -5.11 -13.43
C ARG A 152 17.48 -6.17 -12.42
N VAL A 153 16.67 -7.21 -12.25
CA VAL A 153 16.89 -8.26 -11.24
C VAL A 153 17.36 -9.59 -11.84
N SER A 154 18.01 -10.40 -11.01
CA SER A 154 18.38 -11.78 -11.39
C SER A 154 17.16 -12.64 -11.76
N GLY A 155 17.31 -13.61 -12.65
CA GLY A 155 16.23 -14.56 -13.00
C GLY A 155 15.65 -15.30 -11.79
N ARG A 156 16.50 -15.66 -10.81
CA ARG A 156 16.04 -16.24 -9.54
C ARG A 156 15.08 -15.31 -8.79
N ARG A 157 15.32 -14.00 -8.80
CA ARG A 157 14.44 -13.01 -8.17
C ARG A 157 13.11 -12.91 -8.90
N GLN A 158 13.13 -12.88 -10.23
CA GLN A 158 11.91 -12.89 -11.05
C GLN A 158 11.06 -14.12 -10.74
N LEU A 159 11.64 -15.32 -10.75
CA LEU A 159 10.94 -16.56 -10.39
C LEU A 159 10.37 -16.53 -8.96
N PHE A 160 11.12 -15.96 -8.01
CA PHE A 160 10.67 -15.87 -6.62
C PHE A 160 9.48 -14.91 -6.44
N TRP A 161 9.44 -13.81 -7.19
CA TRP A 161 8.27 -12.92 -7.21
C TRP A 161 7.07 -13.57 -7.88
N LEU A 162 7.26 -14.24 -9.04
CA LEU A 162 6.18 -14.97 -9.70
C LEU A 162 5.59 -16.07 -8.80
N TRP A 163 6.44 -16.80 -8.08
CA TRP A 163 6.01 -17.80 -7.12
C TRP A 163 5.16 -17.21 -6.00
N GLN A 164 5.56 -16.06 -5.43
CA GLN A 164 4.75 -15.37 -4.41
C GLN A 164 3.39 -14.95 -4.97
N ILE A 165 3.35 -14.36 -6.16
CA ILE A 165 2.10 -13.97 -6.84
C ILE A 165 1.19 -15.18 -7.03
N ALA A 166 1.71 -16.29 -7.57
CA ALA A 166 0.91 -17.52 -7.71
C ALA A 166 0.45 -18.09 -6.37
N SER A 167 1.26 -18.00 -5.31
CA SER A 167 0.87 -18.48 -3.98
C SER A 167 -0.26 -17.67 -3.33
N LEU A 168 -0.42 -16.41 -3.74
CA LEU A 168 -1.49 -15.52 -3.29
C LEU A 168 -2.80 -15.75 -4.07
N TRP A 169 -2.72 -16.31 -5.28
CA TRP A 169 -3.84 -16.43 -6.20
C TRP A 169 -5.10 -17.02 -5.55
N GLN A 170 -4.99 -18.23 -4.96
CA GLN A 170 -6.16 -18.92 -4.42
C GLN A 170 -6.84 -18.10 -3.32
N SER A 171 -6.07 -17.58 -2.36
CA SER A 171 -6.63 -16.79 -1.27
C SER A 171 -7.32 -15.52 -1.74
N LEU A 172 -6.77 -14.84 -2.76
CA LEU A 172 -7.41 -13.64 -3.32
C LEU A 172 -8.64 -13.97 -4.18
N ALA A 173 -8.62 -15.09 -4.91
CA ALA A 173 -9.76 -15.54 -5.70
C ALA A 173 -10.94 -15.99 -4.80
N ASP A 174 -10.65 -16.63 -3.67
CA ASP A 174 -11.68 -17.06 -2.70
C ASP A 174 -12.40 -15.86 -2.03
N GLU A 175 -11.78 -14.67 -2.06
CA GLU A 175 -12.33 -13.43 -1.52
C GLU A 175 -12.73 -12.42 -2.62
N ASP A 176 -12.88 -12.87 -3.87
CA ASP A 176 -13.32 -12.07 -5.03
C ASP A 176 -12.47 -10.80 -5.25
N VAL A 177 -11.15 -10.90 -5.06
CA VAL A 177 -10.19 -9.80 -5.25
C VAL A 177 -8.96 -10.18 -6.08
N ALA A 178 -9.05 -11.23 -6.91
CA ALA A 178 -7.92 -11.74 -7.67
C ALA A 178 -7.45 -10.79 -8.81
N THR A 179 -8.30 -9.88 -9.26
CA THR A 179 -7.98 -8.83 -10.24
C THR A 179 -6.84 -7.93 -9.76
N THR A 180 -6.66 -7.85 -8.43
CA THR A 180 -5.49 -7.20 -7.81
C THR A 180 -4.17 -7.72 -8.39
N LEU A 181 -4.03 -9.05 -8.57
CA LEU A 181 -2.82 -9.68 -9.12
C LEU A 181 -2.70 -9.54 -10.64
N LEU A 182 -3.76 -9.10 -11.31
CA LEU A 182 -3.77 -8.81 -12.74
C LEU A 182 -3.43 -7.35 -13.04
N THR A 183 -3.31 -6.51 -12.02
CA THR A 183 -3.03 -5.06 -12.15
C THR A 183 -1.60 -4.77 -11.73
N PRO A 184 -0.63 -4.65 -12.67
CA PRO A 184 0.79 -4.58 -12.33
C PRO A 184 1.18 -3.40 -11.44
N ASP A 185 0.46 -2.28 -11.55
CA ASP A 185 0.67 -1.08 -10.74
C ASP A 185 0.33 -1.27 -9.26
N LEU A 186 -0.44 -2.32 -8.92
CA LEU A 186 -0.73 -2.69 -7.53
C LEU A 186 0.30 -3.66 -6.96
N ILE A 187 1.13 -4.28 -7.81
CA ILE A 187 2.15 -5.24 -7.40
C ILE A 187 3.46 -4.50 -7.19
N ARG A 188 3.77 -4.22 -5.92
CA ARG A 188 5.01 -3.58 -5.50
C ARG A 188 6.00 -4.60 -4.96
N VAL A 189 7.26 -4.19 -4.84
CA VAL A 189 8.32 -5.06 -4.32
C VAL A 189 9.17 -4.37 -3.26
N GLU A 190 9.45 -5.12 -2.19
CA GLU A 190 10.35 -4.73 -1.11
C GLU A 190 11.50 -5.74 -1.06
N GLY A 191 12.56 -5.47 -1.84
CA GLY A 191 13.65 -6.41 -2.02
C GLY A 191 13.18 -7.75 -2.60
N GLY A 192 13.04 -8.77 -1.76
CA GLY A 192 12.60 -10.12 -2.18
C GLY A 192 11.10 -10.32 -2.11
N LEU A 193 10.41 -9.46 -1.38
CA LEU A 193 9.02 -9.63 -1.02
C LEU A 193 8.12 -8.92 -2.02
N VAL A 194 7.04 -9.59 -2.43
CA VAL A 194 5.93 -8.96 -3.15
C VAL A 194 5.00 -8.32 -2.14
N ARG A 195 4.63 -7.07 -2.35
CA ARG A 195 3.66 -6.34 -1.53
C ARG A 195 2.59 -5.74 -2.43
N LEU A 196 1.33 -5.95 -2.11
CA LEU A 196 0.20 -5.35 -2.79
C LEU A 196 -0.02 -3.96 -2.22
N LEU A 197 -0.36 -3.01 -3.10
CA LEU A 197 -0.65 -1.63 -2.68
C LEU A 197 -2.04 -1.49 -2.07
N GLU A 198 -3.01 -2.19 -2.65
CA GLU A 198 -4.41 -2.29 -2.24
C GLU A 198 -5.02 -3.55 -2.88
N LEU A 199 -6.21 -3.95 -2.43
CA LEU A 199 -7.09 -4.94 -3.03
C LEU A 199 -8.11 -4.25 -3.95
N ARG A 200 -8.50 -4.94 -5.03
CA ARG A 200 -9.57 -4.55 -5.94
C ARG A 200 -10.58 -5.68 -6.06
N LEU A 201 -11.86 -5.35 -5.94
CA LEU A 201 -12.95 -6.30 -6.15
C LEU A 201 -12.98 -6.78 -7.60
N ASP A 202 -13.26 -8.07 -7.78
CA ASP A 202 -13.49 -8.68 -9.07
C ASP A 202 -14.83 -8.22 -9.66
N LEU A 203 -14.88 -8.12 -10.99
CA LEU A 203 -16.15 -7.86 -11.68
C LEU A 203 -17.02 -9.13 -11.61
N PRO A 204 -18.26 -9.07 -11.08
CA PRO A 204 -19.08 -10.26 -10.85
C PRO A 204 -19.33 -11.12 -12.10
N ASP A 205 -19.43 -10.49 -13.27
CA ASP A 205 -19.73 -11.17 -14.53
C ASP A 205 -18.49 -11.74 -15.23
N THR A 206 -17.29 -11.33 -14.81
CA THR A 206 -16.02 -11.72 -15.43
C THR A 206 -14.96 -11.96 -14.36
N PRO A 207 -15.11 -13.00 -13.54
CA PRO A 207 -14.14 -13.31 -12.50
C PRO A 207 -12.80 -13.69 -13.15
N PRO A 208 -11.68 -13.17 -12.62
CA PRO A 208 -10.35 -13.44 -13.15
C PRO A 208 -9.98 -14.92 -12.97
N THR A 209 -9.23 -15.46 -13.93
CA THR A 209 -8.80 -16.85 -13.94
C THR A 209 -7.29 -16.97 -13.86
N LEU A 210 -6.80 -18.14 -13.44
CA LEU A 210 -5.36 -18.39 -13.39
C LEU A 210 -4.73 -18.32 -14.81
N ALA A 211 -5.53 -18.55 -15.84
CA ALA A 211 -5.11 -18.37 -17.23
C ALA A 211 -4.84 -16.88 -17.56
N ASP A 212 -5.61 -15.95 -17.00
CA ASP A 212 -5.39 -14.51 -17.15
C ASP A 212 -4.09 -14.07 -16.50
N LEU A 213 -3.76 -14.66 -15.33
CA LEU A 213 -2.45 -14.45 -14.70
C LEU A 213 -1.32 -14.96 -15.60
N GLY A 214 -1.50 -16.14 -16.22
CA GLY A 214 -0.57 -16.68 -17.20
C GLY A 214 -0.40 -15.78 -18.42
N ALA A 215 -1.49 -15.19 -18.93
CA ALA A 215 -1.48 -14.24 -20.04
C ALA A 215 -0.72 -12.95 -19.67
N LEU A 216 -0.94 -12.44 -18.45
CA LEU A 216 -0.18 -11.29 -17.94
C LEU A 216 1.32 -11.60 -17.89
N TRP A 217 1.71 -12.76 -17.34
CA TRP A 217 3.12 -13.14 -17.26
C TRP A 217 3.75 -13.37 -18.64
N HIS A 218 2.98 -13.89 -19.59
CA HIS A 218 3.42 -14.01 -20.97
C HIS A 218 3.83 -12.66 -21.55
N SER A 219 3.10 -11.58 -21.23
CA SER A 219 3.45 -10.21 -21.64
C SER A 219 4.78 -9.71 -21.06
N TRP A 220 5.26 -10.31 -19.97
CA TRP A 220 6.51 -9.93 -19.32
C TRP A 220 7.73 -10.72 -19.83
N LEU A 221 7.52 -11.80 -20.59
CA LEU A 221 8.59 -12.68 -21.08
C LEU A 221 9.61 -11.93 -21.94
N ALA A 222 9.16 -11.02 -22.81
CA ALA A 222 10.05 -10.22 -23.67
C ALA A 222 11.07 -9.36 -22.88
N LYS A 223 10.85 -9.18 -21.57
CA LYS A 223 11.70 -8.41 -20.66
C LYS A 223 12.27 -9.29 -19.53
N ALA A 224 12.07 -10.61 -19.61
CA ALA A 224 12.59 -11.55 -18.62
C ALA A 224 14.12 -11.63 -18.68
N ASN A 225 14.72 -12.06 -17.58
CA ASN A 225 16.15 -12.32 -17.54
C ASN A 225 16.45 -13.55 -18.44
N PRO A 226 17.51 -13.51 -19.28
CA PRO A 226 17.85 -14.62 -20.17
C PRO A 226 17.99 -15.97 -19.48
N ASP A 227 18.38 -16.01 -18.21
CA ASP A 227 18.54 -17.24 -17.44
C ASP A 227 17.20 -17.98 -17.20
N ILE A 228 16.07 -17.31 -17.38
CA ILE A 228 14.73 -17.86 -17.18
C ILE A 228 13.79 -17.61 -18.36
N ASP A 229 14.31 -17.04 -19.46
CA ASP A 229 13.56 -16.92 -20.71
C ASP A 229 13.36 -18.33 -21.28
N PRO A 230 12.12 -18.78 -21.51
CA PRO A 230 11.86 -20.12 -22.04
C PRO A 230 12.27 -20.29 -23.52
N ASN A 231 12.73 -19.24 -24.21
CA ASN A 231 13.08 -19.25 -25.63
C ASN A 231 14.59 -19.32 -25.92
#